data_AF-A0A1F8XR64-F1
#
_entry.id   AF-A0A1F8XR64-F1
#
_cell.length_a   1.000
_cell.length_b   1.000
_cell.length_c   1.000
_cell.angle_alpha   90.00
_cell.angle_beta   90.00
_cell.angle_gamma   90.00
#
_symmetry.space_group_name_H-M   'P 1'
#
loop_
_entity.id
_entity.type
_entity.pdbx_description
1 polymer ?
#
loop_
_entity_poly.entity_id
_entity_poly.type
_entity_poly.pdbx_seq_one_letter_code
_entity_poly.pdbx_strand_id
1 'polypeptide(L)'
;MEKIRIDPDQFYGALKGSGEEVRHLLWPLVDLSPRERSVFTEYHYWNTHMKVIAESHRISLGRAYEILYRAEEKVASSRAQEEEKDL
;
A
#
# COMPACT_ATOMS: atom_id res chain seq x y z
N MET A 1 27.49 -13.20 5.19
CA MET A 1 26.53 -12.13 4.87
C MET A 1 26.09 -11.50 6.18
N GLU A 2 26.58 -10.31 6.50
CA GLU A 2 26.10 -9.54 7.65
C GLU A 2 24.65 -9.12 7.39
N LYS A 3 23.76 -9.39 8.37
CA LYS A 3 22.38 -8.91 8.33
C LYS A 3 22.42 -7.40 8.61
N ILE A 4 22.20 -6.60 7.58
CA ILE A 4 22.00 -5.16 7.73
C ILE A 4 20.77 -4.97 8.64
N ARG A 5 21.01 -4.57 9.89
CA ARG A 5 19.97 -4.08 10.79
C ARG A 5 19.72 -2.63 10.41
N ILE A 6 18.62 -2.40 9.70
CA ILE A 6 18.17 -1.04 9.43
C ILE A 6 17.64 -0.50 10.76
N ASP A 7 18.29 0.56 11.24
CA ASP A 7 17.80 1.34 12.37
C ASP A 7 16.50 2.05 11.94
N PRO A 8 15.34 1.73 12.56
CA PRO A 8 14.07 2.35 12.21
C PRO A 8 14.15 3.89 12.31
N ASP A 9 14.83 4.41 13.33
CA ASP A 9 14.89 5.85 13.56
C ASP A 9 15.72 6.56 12.48
N GLN A 10 16.71 5.88 11.90
CA GLN A 10 17.51 6.38 10.79
C GLN A 10 16.75 6.29 9.45
N PHE A 11 16.00 5.22 9.22
CA PHE A 11 15.18 5.03 8.02
C PHE A 11 14.02 6.04 7.97
N TYR A 12 13.25 6.15 9.06
CA TYR A 12 12.15 7.12 9.17
C TYR A 12 12.66 8.56 9.36
N GLY A 13 13.86 8.74 9.93
CA GLY A 13 14.52 10.03 10.05
C GLY A 13 14.93 10.64 8.71
N ALA A 14 15.36 9.83 7.74
CA ALA A 14 15.66 10.28 6.38
C ALA A 14 14.41 10.69 5.58
N LEU A 15 13.25 10.09 5.89
CA LEU A 15 11.94 10.41 5.27
C LEU A 15 11.30 11.70 5.82
N LYS A 16 11.85 12.27 6.90
CA LYS A 16 11.29 13.43 7.61
C LYS A 16 11.44 14.76 6.87
N GLY A 17 12.28 14.82 5.84
CA GLY A 17 12.49 16.01 5.00
C GLY A 17 11.46 16.20 3.88
N SER A 18 10.67 15.17 3.56
CA SER A 18 9.68 15.16 2.48
C SER A 18 8.25 14.93 3.01
N GLY A 19 7.98 15.31 4.27
CA GLY A 19 6.85 14.85 5.09
C GLY A 19 5.44 14.92 4.50
N GLU A 20 5.22 15.64 3.41
CA GLU A 20 3.99 15.55 2.61
C GLU A 20 3.98 14.31 1.70
N GLU A 21 5.06 13.99 0.99
CA GLU A 21 5.07 12.90 -0.02
C GLU A 21 4.85 11.50 0.60
N VAL A 22 5.48 11.21 1.74
CA VAL A 22 5.41 9.86 2.36
C VAL A 22 4.07 9.63 3.04
N ARG A 23 3.55 10.67 3.70
CA ARG A 23 2.22 10.60 4.31
C ARG A 23 1.16 10.42 3.23
N HIS A 24 1.23 11.14 2.12
CA HIS A 24 0.28 11.02 1.01
C HIS A 24 0.37 9.66 0.30
N LEU A 25 1.56 9.02 0.30
CA LEU A 25 1.73 7.65 -0.21
C LEU A 25 1.13 6.59 0.71
N LEU A 26 1.29 6.72 2.04
CA LEU A 26 0.95 5.67 2.99
C LEU A 26 -0.44 5.83 3.63
N TRP A 27 -0.94 7.06 3.72
CA TRP A 27 -2.23 7.37 4.35
C TRP A 27 -3.42 6.66 3.69
N PRO A 28 -3.52 6.55 2.34
CA PRO A 28 -4.63 5.85 1.71
C PRO A 28 -4.66 4.34 2.03
N LEU A 29 -3.58 3.79 2.57
CA LEU A 29 -3.47 2.37 2.92
C LEU A 29 -3.97 2.06 4.34
N VAL A 30 -4.21 3.08 5.17
CA VAL A 30 -4.56 2.93 6.59
C VAL A 30 -5.91 2.20 6.75
N ASP A 31 -6.89 2.53 5.91
CA ASP A 31 -8.24 1.97 5.96
C ASP A 31 -8.36 0.60 5.26
N LEU A 32 -7.28 0.13 4.64
CA LEU A 32 -7.22 -1.19 4.04
C LEU A 32 -7.01 -2.25 5.12
N SER A 33 -7.76 -3.35 5.01
CA SER A 33 -7.48 -4.56 5.77
C SER A 33 -6.08 -5.10 5.43
N PRO A 34 -5.45 -5.92 6.29
CA PRO A 34 -4.12 -6.46 6.03
C PRO A 34 -4.00 -7.17 4.68
N ARG A 35 -5.08 -7.85 4.25
CA ARG A 35 -5.12 -8.58 2.99
C ARG A 35 -5.28 -7.65 1.79
N GLU A 36 -6.16 -6.66 1.86
CA GLU A 36 -6.28 -5.62 0.82
C GLU A 36 -4.97 -4.86 0.65
N ARG A 37 -4.35 -4.46 1.76
CA ARG A 37 -3.07 -3.73 1.77
C ARG A 37 -1.94 -4.51 1.12
N SER A 38 -1.84 -5.81 1.41
CA SER A 38 -0.82 -6.69 0.81
C SER A 38 -1.00 -6.77 -0.70
N VAL A 39 -2.21 -7.13 -1.16
CA VAL A 39 -2.52 -7.23 -2.60
C VAL A 39 -2.30 -5.91 -3.32
N PHE A 40 -2.75 -4.80 -2.74
CA PHE A 40 -2.56 -3.46 -3.30
C PHE A 40 -1.08 -3.09 -3.42
N THR A 41 -0.30 -3.31 -2.37
CA THR A 41 1.14 -2.99 -2.33
C THR A 41 1.92 -3.85 -3.33
N GLU A 42 1.68 -5.16 -3.33
CA GLU A 42 2.33 -6.10 -4.26
C GLU A 42 2.08 -5.70 -5.72
N TYR A 43 0.83 -5.33 -6.04
CA TYR A 43 0.44 -4.95 -7.39
C TYR A 43 0.99 -3.57 -7.79
N HIS A 44 0.70 -2.51 -7.03
CA HIS A 44 1.01 -1.15 -7.43
C HIS A 44 2.44 -0.72 -7.12
N TYR A 45 2.99 -1.14 -5.97
CA TYR A 45 4.30 -0.63 -5.52
C TYR A 45 5.43 -1.56 -5.87
N TRP A 46 5.19 -2.87 -5.87
CA TRP A 46 6.19 -3.86 -6.29
C TRP A 46 6.05 -4.27 -7.75
N ASN A 47 5.02 -3.79 -8.44
CA ASN A 47 4.74 -4.12 -9.84
C ASN A 47 4.68 -5.64 -10.08
N THR A 48 4.11 -6.37 -9.11
CA THR A 48 4.03 -7.83 -9.16
C THR A 48 2.85 -8.26 -10.01
N HIS A 49 3.09 -9.21 -10.92
CA HIS A 49 2.04 -9.74 -11.77
C HIS A 49 0.95 -10.44 -10.93
N MET A 50 -0.33 -10.15 -11.20
CA MET A 50 -1.47 -10.62 -10.38
C MET A 50 -1.54 -12.14 -10.20
N LYS A 51 -1.10 -12.93 -11.19
CA LYS A 51 -0.98 -14.40 -11.04
C LYS A 51 -0.07 -14.81 -9.89
N VAL A 52 1.08 -14.15 -9.74
CA VAL A 52 2.04 -14.43 -8.66
C VAL A 52 1.46 -14.04 -7.31
N ILE A 53 0.72 -12.94 -7.25
CA ILE A 53 0.00 -12.50 -6.04
C ILE A 53 -1.07 -13.52 -5.66
N ALA A 54 -1.86 -14.00 -6.61
CA ALA A 54 -2.89 -15.01 -6.34
C ALA A 54 -2.29 -16.31 -5.79
N GLU A 55 -1.16 -16.76 -6.37
CA GLU A 55 -0.40 -17.92 -5.90
C GLU A 55 0.18 -17.71 -4.50
N SER A 56 0.79 -16.56 -4.22
CA SER A 56 1.40 -16.24 -2.91
C SER A 56 0.35 -16.22 -1.79
N HIS A 57 -0.83 -15.66 -2.07
CA HIS A 57 -1.95 -15.58 -1.13
C HIS A 57 -2.79 -16.86 -1.05
N ARG A 58 -2.52 -17.86 -1.90
CA ARG A 58 -3.27 -19.12 -2.02
C ARG A 58 -4.77 -18.88 -2.28
N ILE A 59 -5.06 -17.98 -3.22
CA ILE A 59 -6.43 -17.62 -3.63
C ILE A 59 -6.56 -17.74 -5.15
N SER A 60 -7.80 -17.74 -5.65
CA SER A 60 -8.03 -17.72 -7.09
C SER A 60 -7.63 -16.36 -7.68
N LEU A 61 -7.28 -16.36 -8.97
CA LEU A 61 -6.95 -15.14 -9.70
C LEU A 61 -8.10 -14.12 -9.64
N GLY A 62 -9.34 -14.57 -9.82
CA GLY A 62 -10.53 -13.71 -9.71
C GLY A 62 -10.70 -13.09 -8.32
N ARG A 63 -10.41 -13.87 -7.26
CA ARG A 63 -10.46 -13.34 -5.88
C ARG A 63 -9.37 -12.30 -5.62
N ALA A 64 -8.19 -12.47 -6.20
CA ALA A 64 -7.12 -11.48 -6.08
C ALA A 64 -7.50 -10.14 -6.76
N TYR A 65 -8.11 -10.19 -7.95
CA TYR A 65 -8.67 -8.99 -8.59
C TYR A 65 -9.80 -8.34 -7.80
N GLU A 66 -10.72 -9.13 -7.22
CA GLU A 66 -11.79 -8.59 -6.38
C GLU A 66 -11.24 -7.86 -5.14
N ILE A 67 -10.20 -8.40 -4.51
CA ILE A 67 -9.54 -7.76 -3.37
C ILE A 67 -8.83 -6.47 -3.82
N LEU A 68 -8.12 -6.51 -4.94
CA LEU A 68 -7.46 -5.31 -5.49
C LEU A 68 -8.49 -4.21 -5.78
N TYR A 69 -9.57 -4.54 -6.47
CA TYR A 69 -10.64 -3.60 -6.83
C TYR A 69 -11.22 -2.91 -5.59
N ARG A 70 -11.57 -3.67 -4.54
CA ARG A 70 -12.06 -3.10 -3.28
C ARG A 70 -11.04 -2.21 -2.59
N ALA A 71 -9.77 -2.58 -2.65
CA ALA A 71 -8.70 -1.75 -2.09
C ALA A 71 -8.56 -0.43 -2.85
N GLU A 72 -8.63 -0.46 -4.18
CA GLU A 72 -8.60 0.73 -5.04
C GLU A 72 -9.80 1.65 -4.80
N GLU A 73 -11.00 1.11 -4.65
CA GLU A 73 -12.20 1.90 -4.30
C GLU A 73 -12.02 2.65 -2.97
N LYS A 74 -11.50 1.97 -1.94
CA LYS A 74 -11.24 2.59 -0.63
C LYS A 74 -10.18 3.69 -0.74
N VAL A 75 -9.07 3.41 -1.42
CA VAL A 75 -7.99 4.38 -1.64
C VAL A 75 -8.50 5.62 -2.39
N ALA A 76 -9.29 5.42 -3.45
CA ALA A 76 -9.89 6.52 -4.20
C ALA A 76 -10.85 7.34 -3.34
N SER A 77 -11.67 6.68 -2.52
CA SER A 77 -12.60 7.37 -1.61
C SER A 77 -11.87 8.15 -0.52
N SER A 78 -10.80 7.62 0.07
CA SER A 78 -10.04 8.33 1.12
C SER A 78 -9.36 9.58 0.56
N ARG A 79 -8.87 9.52 -0.69
CA ARG A 79 -8.28 10.68 -1.40
C ARG A 79 -9.31 11.79 -1.67
N ALA A 80 -10.50 11.42 -2.14
CA ALA A 80 -11.57 12.40 -2.39
C ALA A 80 -12.01 13.13 -1.10
N GLN A 81 -12.01 12.45 0.04
CA GLN A 81 -12.36 13.05 1.34
C GLN A 81 -11.28 13.98 1.90
N GLU A 82 -10.01 13.84 1.49
CA GLU A 82 -8.95 14.79 1.85
C GLU A 82 -9.03 16.06 1.00
N GLU A 83 -9.26 15.94 -0.31
CA GLU A 83 -9.44 17.08 -1.21
C GLU A 83 -10.61 17.99 -0.78
N GLU A 84 -11.68 17.43 -0.20
CA GLU A 84 -12.83 18.20 0.32
C GLU A 84 -12.56 18.88 1.67
N LYS A 85 -11.60 18.39 2.47
CA LYS A 85 -11.24 18.98 3.78
C LYS A 85 -10.24 20.11 3.69
N ASP A 86 -9.49 20.17 2.59
CA ASP A 86 -8.48 21.21 2.32
C ASP A 86 -9.05 22.41 1.51
N LEU A 87 -10.36 22.39 1.18
CA LEU A 87 -11.14 23.47 0.53
C LEU A 87 -11.94 24.30 1.55
#